data_AF-A0A7Y3HV38-F1
#
_entry.id   AF-A0A7Y3HV38-F1
#
_cell.length_a   1.000
_cell.length_b   1.000
_cell.length_c   1.000
_cell.angle_alpha   90.00
_cell.angle_beta   90.00
_cell.angle_gamma   90.00
#
_symmetry.space_group_name_H-M   'P 1'
#
loop_
_entity.id
_entity.type
_entity.pdbx_description
1 polymer ?
#
loop_
_entity_poly.entity_id
_entity_poly.type
_entity_poly.pdbx_seq_one_letter_code
_entity_poly.pdbx_strand_id
1 'polypeptide(L)' 'YGTRGNSFVAVVEFGEKVKAKSILAGGQSGDPASPHFDDQIDRYANAQFKEVAYYKEDVLKRARKTYKPGE' A
#
# COMPACT_ATOMS: atom_id res chain seq x y z
N TYR A 1 -2.49 -4.60 -16.53
CA TYR A 1 -3.03 -4.85 -15.18
C TYR A 1 -3.83 -6.15 -15.17
N GLY A 2 -3.87 -6.87 -14.04
CA GLY A 2 -4.63 -8.12 -13.92
C GLY A 2 -6.14 -7.88 -13.85
N THR A 3 -6.94 -8.77 -14.45
CA THR A 3 -8.42 -8.66 -14.43
C THR A 3 -9.07 -9.56 -13.39
N ARG A 4 -8.36 -10.59 -12.91
CA ARG A 4 -8.75 -11.56 -11.87
C ARG A 4 -7.51 -12.07 -11.15
N GLY A 5 -7.66 -12.58 -9.92
CA GLY A 5 -6.57 -13.11 -9.10
C GLY A 5 -6.42 -12.35 -7.78
N ASN A 6 -5.28 -12.53 -7.09
CA ASN A 6 -5.01 -11.82 -5.85
C ASN A 6 -4.98 -10.31 -6.10
N SER A 7 -5.81 -9.57 -5.36
CA SER A 7 -5.92 -8.12 -5.45
C SER A 7 -5.05 -7.42 -4.40
N PHE A 8 -5.20 -7.85 -3.15
CA PHE A 8 -4.45 -7.38 -1.99
C PHE A 8 -3.89 -8.57 -1.23
N VAL A 9 -2.63 -8.47 -0.82
CA VAL A 9 -1.97 -9.46 0.02
C VAL A 9 -1.28 -8.76 1.18
N ALA A 10 -1.41 -9.32 2.38
CA ALA A 10 -0.70 -8.88 3.56
C ALA A 10 -0.22 -10.07 4.40
N VAL A 11 0.92 -9.88 5.04
CA VAL A 11 1.49 -10.78 6.04
C VAL A 11 1.72 -9.98 7.31
N VAL A 12 1.27 -10.51 8.44
CA VAL A 12 1.29 -9.80 9.73
C VAL A 12 2.00 -10.67 10.76
N GLU A 13 2.99 -10.08 11.43
CA GLU A 13 3.69 -10.62 12.58
C GLU A 13 3.11 -10.00 13.85
N PHE A 14 2.59 -10.84 14.75
CA PHE A 14 2.05 -10.43 16.04
C PHE A 14 3.12 -10.58 17.14
N GLY A 15 3.58 -9.45 17.67
CA GLY A 15 4.42 -9.35 18.85
C GLY A 15 3.99 -8.17 19.72
N GLU A 16 4.86 -7.69 20.61
CA GLU A 16 4.59 -6.48 21.41
C GLU A 16 4.24 -5.27 20.52
N LYS A 17 4.88 -5.18 19.34
CA LYS A 17 4.49 -4.29 18.25
C LYS A 17 4.18 -5.11 17.00
N VAL A 18 3.09 -4.77 16.32
CA VAL A 18 2.70 -5.40 15.06
C VAL A 18 3.63 -4.92 13.95
N LYS A 19 4.12 -5.88 13.15
CA LYS A 19 4.80 -5.60 11.89
C LYS A 19 4.00 -6.22 10.77
N ALA A 20 3.88 -5.49 9.66
CA ALA A 20 3.18 -6.00 8.50
C ALA A 20 3.87 -5.59 7.21
N LYS A 21 3.78 -6.49 6.24
CA LYS A 21 4.14 -6.24 4.85
C LYS A 21 2.89 -6.43 3.99
N SER A 22 2.70 -5.57 3.00
CA SER A 22 1.56 -5.67 2.09
C SER A 22 1.97 -5.36 0.66
N ILE A 23 1.08 -5.69 -0.27
CA ILE A 23 1.19 -5.32 -1.68
C ILE A 23 -0.20 -5.27 -2.30
N LEU A 24 -0.42 -4.32 -3.20
CA LEU A 24 -1.55 -4.31 -4.12
C LEU A 24 -1.03 -4.76 -5.47
N ALA A 25 -1.74 -5.68 -6.14
CA ALA A 25 -1.29 -6.23 -7.42
C ALA A 25 -1.29 -5.20 -8.58
N GLY A 26 -1.88 -4.01 -8.36
CA GLY A 26 -1.86 -2.86 -9.27
C GLY A 26 -1.33 -1.62 -8.56
N GLY A 27 -2.23 -0.68 -8.26
CA GLY A 27 -1.98 0.49 -7.41
C GLY A 27 -3.23 0.83 -6.61
N GLN A 28 -3.22 1.93 -5.86
CA GLN A 28 -4.37 2.34 -5.03
C GLN A 28 -5.45 3.14 -5.79
N SER A 29 -5.23 3.48 -7.05
CA SER A 29 -6.18 4.22 -7.88
C SER A 29 -6.76 3.35 -8.98
N GLY A 30 -8.06 3.49 -9.23
CA GLY A 30 -8.71 2.90 -10.42
C GLY A 30 -8.66 3.78 -11.66
N ASP A 31 -8.18 5.02 -11.55
CA ASP A 31 -8.02 5.96 -12.67
C ASP A 31 -6.74 5.68 -13.45
N PRO A 32 -6.80 5.31 -14.75
CA PRO A 32 -5.63 5.04 -15.58
C PRO A 32 -4.67 6.22 -15.75
N ALA A 33 -5.11 7.46 -15.53
CA ALA A 33 -4.25 8.65 -15.59
C ALA A 33 -3.51 8.91 -14.26
N SER A 34 -3.86 8.20 -13.20
CA SER A 34 -3.23 8.37 -11.89
C SER A 34 -1.82 7.75 -11.88
N PRO A 35 -0.82 8.42 -11.25
CA PRO A 35 0.49 7.80 -11.02
C PRO A 35 0.44 6.61 -10.06
N HIS A 36 -0.75 6.30 -9.52
CA HIS A 36 -1.02 5.25 -8.57
C HIS A 36 -1.96 4.18 -9.12
N PHE A 37 -2.09 4.09 -10.45
CA PHE A 37 -2.87 3.07 -11.13
C PHE A 37 -2.18 1.70 -11.10
N ASP A 38 -0.87 1.67 -11.37
CA ASP A 38 -0.07 0.45 -11.54
C ASP A 38 1.32 0.50 -10.89
N ASP A 39 1.55 1.47 -10.01
CA ASP A 39 2.86 1.75 -9.37
C ASP A 39 3.40 0.65 -8.45
N GLN A 40 2.63 -0.41 -8.20
CA GLN A 40 3.06 -1.58 -7.44
C GLN A 40 3.10 -2.88 -8.25
N ILE A 41 2.77 -2.87 -9.56
CA ILE A 41 2.75 -4.08 -10.41
C ILE A 41 4.12 -4.78 -10.41
N ASP A 42 5.20 -4.04 -10.66
CA ASP A 42 6.55 -4.64 -10.72
C ASP A 42 6.96 -5.25 -9.38
N ARG A 43 6.62 -4.58 -8.28
CA ARG A 43 6.86 -5.09 -6.93
C ARG A 43 6.08 -6.37 -6.68
N TYR A 44 4.82 -6.41 -7.07
CA TYR A 44 3.96 -7.59 -6.96
C TYR A 44 4.53 -8.77 -7.77
N ALA A 45 4.92 -8.53 -9.03
CA ALA A 45 5.50 -9.55 -9.90
C ALA A 45 6.81 -10.13 -9.34
N ASN A 46 7.59 -9.32 -8.63
CA ASN A 46 8.85 -9.71 -8.02
C ASN A 46 8.74 -10.13 -6.53
N ALA A 47 7.52 -10.28 -6.00
CA ALA A 47 7.25 -10.57 -4.58
C ALA A 47 7.95 -9.60 -3.60
N GLN A 48 8.10 -8.33 -4.00
CA GLN A 48 8.74 -7.27 -3.21
C GLN A 48 7.69 -6.48 -2.42
N PHE A 49 7.25 -7.05 -1.30
CA PHE A 49 6.26 -6.42 -0.44
C PHE A 49 6.76 -5.11 0.18
N LYS A 50 5.87 -4.12 0.32
CA LYS A 50 6.13 -2.87 1.04
C LYS A 50 5.82 -3.02 2.52
N GLU A 51 6.52 -2.28 3.35
CA GLU A 51 6.17 -2.17 4.77
C GLU A 51 4.89 -1.37 4.97
N VAL A 52 4.01 -1.85 5.85
CA VAL A 52 2.81 -1.13 6.26
C VAL A 52 3.18 -0.10 7.31
N ALA A 53 2.81 1.16 7.06
CA ALA A 53 2.85 2.19 8.09
C ALA A 53 1.59 2.09 8.94
N TYR A 54 1.70 1.42 10.09
CA TYR A 54 0.57 1.20 11.01
C TYR A 54 0.53 2.21 12.15
N TYR A 55 1.70 2.54 12.73
CA TYR A 55 1.79 3.49 13.83
C TYR A 55 1.73 4.93 13.32
N LYS A 56 1.21 5.83 14.16
CA LYS A 56 0.99 7.24 13.79
C LYS A 56 2.27 7.91 13.32
N GLU A 57 3.40 7.69 13.98
CA GLU A 57 4.69 8.24 13.56
C GLU A 57 5.10 7.79 12.14
N ASP A 58 4.87 6.52 11.79
CA ASP A 58 5.21 5.97 10.47
C ASP A 58 4.31 6.57 9.37
N VAL A 59 3.01 6.72 9.67
CA VAL A 59 2.06 7.35 8.76
C VAL A 59 2.45 8.80 8.50
N LEU A 60 2.76 9.56 9.57
CA LEU A 60 3.16 10.97 9.46
C LEU A 60 4.49 11.14 8.72
N LYS A 61 5.47 10.26 8.96
CA LYS A 61 6.77 10.27 8.26
C LYS A 61 6.64 10.02 6.75
N ARG A 62 5.63 9.25 6.33
CA ARG A 62 5.40 8.88 4.91
C ARG A 62 4.32 9.73 4.23
N ALA A 63 3.64 10.61 4.96
CA ALA A 63 2.53 11.40 4.44
C ALA A 63 2.98 12.30 3.27
N ARG A 64 2.25 12.24 2.15
CA ARG A 64 2.39 13.16 1.02
C ARG A 64 1.36 14.28 1.02
N LYS A 65 0.18 14.00 1.58
CA LYS A 65 -0.91 14.95 1.74
C LYS A 65 -1.63 14.61 3.04
N THR A 66 -2.00 15.63 3.80
CA THR A 66 -2.90 15.51 4.95
C THR A 66 -4.23 16.15 4.60
N TYR A 67 -5.31 15.59 5.13
CA TYR A 67 -6.66 16.12 4.92
C TYR A 67 -7.26 16.42 6.29
N LYS A 68 -7.87 17.61 6.40
CA LYS A 68 -8.68 18.00 7.54
C LYS A 68 -10.06 18.41 7.00
N PRO A 69 -11.12 17.65 7.28
CA PRO A 69 -12.46 18.03 6.84
C PRO A 69 -12.84 19.43 7.32
N GLY A 70 -13.34 20.26 6.39
CA GLY A 70 -13.77 21.63 6.69
C GLY A 70 -12.66 22.69 6.59
N GLU A 71 -11.43 22.29 6.29
CA GLU A 71 -10.37 23.18 5.77
C GLU A 71 -10.20 23.02 4.26
#